data_AF-A0A444U2D4-F1
#
_entry.id   AF-A0A444U2D4-F1
#
_cell.length_a   1.000
_cell.length_b   1.000
_cell.length_c   1.000
_cell.angle_alpha   90.00
_cell.angle_beta   90.00
_cell.angle_gamma   90.00
#
_symmetry.space_group_name_H-M   'P 1'
#
loop_
_entity.id
_entity.type
_entity.pdbx_description
1 polymer ?
#
loop_
_entity_poly.entity_id
_entity_poly.type
_entity_poly.pdbx_seq_one_letter_code
_entity_poly.pdbx_strand_id
1 'polypeptide(L)'
;MDDIDAMFSDLLGEMDLLTQEEKEAQAKADKIKLALEKLQEAKVKKLVIKVLMNDSSSKTLMVDERQTVRDILDHLFEKSHCDCSVEWCLYEINPDLQIERFFEDHENLVEVLSQWTRDSENKILFVEKPDKYAVFKNPQNFYIGKKEKKEKKDMKEKDKESLLKTSQDLACFIQFDNVHVYYGTQYKNKYKAPTDYCFVLKHPQIQKESQYIKYLCCDDRWLMHLWVTGIRIAKYGKTMYDNYNIAVQKAGLASRWSNLSNVESKASSGTGKGIAGVETVVFVYMMCD
;
A
#
# COMPACT_ATOMS: atom_id res chain seq x y z
N MET A 1 4.33 50.94 57.15
CA MET A 1 5.20 50.01 56.40
C MET A 1 4.66 48.61 56.59
N ASP A 2 4.38 48.24 57.83
CA ASP A 2 3.79 46.96 58.24
C ASP A 2 2.46 46.57 57.54
N ASP A 3 1.56 47.54 57.28
CA ASP A 3 0.28 47.23 56.60
C ASP A 3 0.43 46.86 55.11
N ILE A 4 1.48 47.35 54.43
CA ILE A 4 1.71 47.05 53.00
C ILE A 4 2.31 45.65 52.85
N ASP A 5 3.22 45.27 53.75
CA ASP A 5 3.84 43.95 53.75
C ASP A 5 2.81 42.85 54.09
N ALA A 6 1.86 43.13 54.98
CA ALA A 6 0.73 42.23 55.26
C ALA A 6 -0.15 42.03 54.02
N MET A 7 -0.53 43.12 53.34
CA MET A 7 -1.31 43.05 52.10
C MET A 7 -0.58 42.31 50.97
N PHE A 8 0.74 42.44 50.89
CA PHE A 8 1.56 41.73 49.90
C PHE A 8 1.68 40.24 50.20
N SER A 9 1.78 39.88 51.49
CA SER A 9 1.80 38.48 51.94
C SER A 9 0.47 37.77 51.70
N ASP A 10 -0.66 38.43 51.93
CA ASP A 10 -1.99 37.88 51.66
C ASP A 10 -2.21 37.66 50.16
N LEU A 11 -1.81 38.63 49.32
CA LEU A 11 -1.91 38.53 47.86
C LEU A 11 -1.03 37.39 47.29
N LEU A 12 0.16 37.18 47.85
CA LEU A 12 1.04 36.06 47.51
C LEU A 12 0.42 34.71 47.93
N GLY A 13 -0.23 34.65 49.09
CA GLY A 13 -0.94 33.46 49.58
C GLY A 13 -2.15 33.07 48.72
N GLU A 14 -2.95 34.05 48.28
CA GLU A 14 -4.07 33.82 47.36
C GLU A 14 -3.59 33.34 45.99
N MET A 15 -2.48 33.88 45.48
CA MET A 15 -1.90 33.47 44.21
C MET A 15 -1.32 32.04 44.25
N ASP A 16 -0.71 31.64 45.37
CA ASP A 16 -0.23 30.26 45.59
C ASP A 16 -1.38 29.24 45.71
N LEU A 17 -2.49 29.62 46.36
CA LEU A 17 -3.70 28.79 46.44
C LEU A 17 -4.36 28.60 45.07
N LEU A 18 -4.50 29.68 44.29
CA LEU A 18 -5.03 29.63 42.92
C LEU A 18 -4.16 28.77 42.01
N THR A 19 -2.83 28.88 42.08
CA THR A 19 -1.93 28.01 41.30
C THR A 19 -1.98 26.55 41.74
N GLN A 20 -2.31 26.26 43.00
CA GLN A 20 -2.50 24.90 43.48
C GLN A 20 -3.81 24.28 42.97
N GLU A 21 -4.91 25.04 43.00
CA GLU A 21 -6.20 24.61 42.42
C GLU A 21 -6.09 24.37 40.91
N GLU A 22 -5.36 25.24 40.18
CA GLU A 22 -5.08 25.05 38.76
C GLU A 22 -4.30 23.76 38.47
N LYS A 23 -3.27 23.46 39.27
CA LYS A 23 -2.49 22.21 39.14
C LYS A 23 -3.36 20.97 39.40
N GLU A 24 -4.23 21.02 40.40
CA GLU A 24 -5.16 19.94 40.71
C GLU A 24 -6.21 19.74 39.61
N ALA A 25 -6.75 20.84 39.08
CA ALA A 25 -7.67 20.82 37.94
C ALA A 25 -6.99 20.23 36.69
N GLN A 26 -5.74 20.61 36.41
CA GLN A 26 -4.96 20.06 35.30
C GLN A 26 -4.71 18.56 35.47
N ALA A 27 -4.29 18.12 36.66
CA ALA A 27 -4.07 16.69 36.94
C ALA A 27 -5.36 15.86 36.82
N LYS A 28 -6.51 16.44 37.21
CA LYS A 28 -7.82 15.80 37.02
C LYS A 28 -8.20 15.74 35.54
N ALA A 29 -7.95 16.81 34.78
CA ALA A 29 -8.19 16.85 33.33
C ALA A 29 -7.34 15.80 32.59
N ASP A 30 -6.06 15.67 32.92
CA ASP A 30 -5.15 14.69 32.31
C ASP A 30 -5.59 13.24 32.61
N LYS A 31 -6.07 12.97 33.83
CA LYS A 31 -6.64 11.66 34.18
C LYS A 31 -7.91 11.36 33.40
N ILE A 32 -8.79 12.35 33.21
CA ILE A 32 -10.00 12.21 32.40
C ILE A 32 -9.63 11.94 30.94
N LYS A 33 -8.68 12.68 30.38
CA LYS A 33 -8.19 12.51 29.00
C LYS A 33 -7.65 11.10 28.78
N LEU A 34 -6.77 10.61 29.67
CA LEU A 34 -6.22 9.26 29.58
C LEU A 34 -7.31 8.18 29.69
N ALA A 35 -8.33 8.39 30.54
CA ALA A 35 -9.45 7.46 30.65
C ALA A 35 -10.30 7.42 29.37
N LEU A 36 -10.55 8.58 28.76
CA LEU A 36 -11.27 8.68 27.48
C LEU A 36 -10.49 8.00 26.35
N GLU A 37 -9.17 8.19 26.28
CA GLU A 37 -8.29 7.52 25.31
C GLU A 37 -8.34 5.99 25.48
N LYS A 38 -8.27 5.48 26.71
CA LYS A 38 -8.39 4.04 26.98
C LYS A 38 -9.77 3.47 26.61
N LEU A 39 -10.84 4.22 26.87
CA LEU A 39 -12.20 3.83 26.47
C LEU A 39 -12.36 3.80 24.96
N GLN A 40 -11.75 4.76 24.25
CA GLN A 40 -11.75 4.79 22.79
C GLN A 40 -10.91 3.64 22.22
N GLU A 41 -9.78 3.33 22.82
CA GLU A 41 -8.90 2.23 22.42
C GLU A 41 -9.56 0.85 22.63
N ALA A 42 -10.34 0.70 23.69
CA ALA A 42 -11.10 -0.52 23.96
C ALA A 42 -12.23 -0.78 22.94
N LYS A 43 -12.71 0.26 22.23
CA LYS A 43 -13.75 0.13 21.20
C LYS A 43 -13.21 -0.22 19.82
N VAL A 44 -11.90 -0.17 19.62
CA VAL A 44 -11.28 -0.44 18.32
C VAL A 44 -11.44 -1.92 17.99
N LYS A 45 -11.99 -2.21 16.81
CA LYS A 45 -12.13 -3.58 16.33
C LYS A 45 -10.75 -4.18 16.05
N LYS A 46 -10.46 -5.35 16.65
CA LYS A 46 -9.22 -6.10 16.46
C LYS A 46 -9.52 -7.44 15.80
N LEU A 47 -8.65 -7.84 14.88
CA LEU A 47 -8.67 -9.11 14.18
C LEU A 47 -7.34 -9.82 14.38
N VAL A 48 -7.39 -11.13 14.63
CA VAL A 48 -6.17 -11.95 14.62
C VAL A 48 -6.01 -12.54 13.22
N ILE A 49 -4.91 -12.20 12.56
CA ILE A 49 -4.58 -12.69 11.22
C ILE A 49 -3.40 -13.66 11.28
N LYS A 50 -3.39 -14.61 10.34
CA LYS A 50 -2.26 -15.50 10.10
C LYS A 50 -1.62 -15.13 8.77
N VAL A 51 -0.35 -14.75 8.81
CA VAL A 51 0.47 -14.40 7.64
C VAL A 51 1.42 -15.56 7.36
N LEU A 52 1.37 -16.10 6.15
CA LEU A 52 2.29 -17.12 5.66
C LEU A 52 3.60 -16.46 5.21
N MET A 53 4.72 -16.98 5.68
CA MET A 53 6.05 -16.47 5.38
C MET A 53 6.65 -17.20 4.17
N ASN A 54 7.72 -16.64 3.58
CA ASN A 54 8.39 -17.25 2.42
C ASN A 54 9.03 -18.62 2.71
N ASP A 55 9.37 -18.89 3.97
CA ASP A 55 9.94 -20.18 4.42
C ASP A 55 8.86 -21.24 4.76
N SER A 56 7.62 -21.01 4.34
CA SER A 56 6.43 -21.83 4.68
C SER A 56 6.02 -21.81 6.16
N SER A 57 6.71 -21.04 7.02
CA SER A 57 6.25 -20.77 8.38
C SER A 57 5.07 -19.79 8.37
N SER A 58 4.53 -19.48 9.56
CA SER A 58 3.48 -18.49 9.69
C SER A 58 3.65 -17.63 10.93
N LYS A 59 3.36 -16.34 10.81
CA LYS A 59 3.27 -15.41 11.95
C LYS A 59 1.81 -15.04 12.19
N THR A 60 1.41 -15.05 13.46
CA THR A 60 0.09 -14.58 13.89
C THR A 60 0.22 -13.16 14.40
N LEU A 61 -0.61 -12.25 13.89
CA LEU A 61 -0.61 -10.83 14.25
C LEU A 61 -2.00 -10.41 14.70
N MET A 62 -2.07 -9.57 15.73
CA MET A 62 -3.28 -8.81 16.04
C MET A 62 -3.20 -7.52 15.23
N VAL A 63 -4.22 -7.27 14.42
CA VAL A 63 -4.36 -6.07 13.61
C VAL A 63 -5.66 -5.37 13.97
N ASP A 64 -5.69 -4.06 13.88
CA ASP A 64 -6.89 -3.28 14.16
C ASP A 64 -7.39 -2.51 12.94
N GLU A 65 -8.61 -1.99 13.03
CA GLU A 65 -9.30 -1.32 11.92
C GLU A 65 -8.71 0.02 11.49
N ARG A 66 -7.64 0.51 12.14
CA ARG A 66 -6.93 1.74 11.76
C ARG A 66 -5.68 1.45 10.94
N GLN A 67 -5.21 0.21 10.95
CA GLN A 67 -3.93 -0.15 10.36
C GLN A 67 -4.03 -0.40 8.85
N THR A 68 -3.12 0.22 8.13
CA THR A 68 -2.88 -0.02 6.71
C THR A 68 -1.98 -1.23 6.50
N VAL A 69 -1.93 -1.72 5.26
CA VAL A 69 -0.96 -2.73 4.85
C VAL A 69 0.49 -2.28 5.12
N ARG A 70 0.79 -0.98 4.98
CA ARG A 70 2.11 -0.41 5.32
C ARG A 70 2.48 -0.64 6.78
N ASP A 71 1.55 -0.38 7.71
CA ASP A 71 1.79 -0.55 9.14
C ASP A 71 2.07 -2.03 9.47
N ILE A 72 1.35 -2.93 8.82
CA ILE A 72 1.52 -4.37 9.00
C ILE A 72 2.86 -4.85 8.41
N LEU A 73 3.28 -4.31 7.27
CA LEU A 73 4.59 -4.58 6.70
C LEU A 73 5.71 -4.09 7.63
N ASP A 74 5.58 -2.91 8.24
CA ASP A 74 6.53 -2.40 9.23
C ASP A 74 6.66 -3.35 10.43
N HIS A 75 5.53 -3.82 10.97
CA HIS A 75 5.52 -4.81 12.05
C HIS A 75 6.17 -6.15 11.65
N LEU A 76 5.97 -6.59 10.40
CA LEU A 76 6.58 -7.82 9.91
C LEU A 76 8.08 -7.66 9.75
N PHE A 77 8.56 -6.54 9.20
CA PHE A 77 9.98 -6.23 9.05
C PHE A 77 10.74 -6.30 10.38
N GLU A 78 10.19 -5.68 11.43
CA GLU A 78 10.75 -5.74 12.78
C GLU A 78 10.84 -7.17 13.32
N LYS A 79 9.86 -8.02 13.00
CA LYS A 79 9.75 -9.41 13.49
C LYS A 79 10.45 -10.46 12.62
N SER A 80 10.79 -10.16 11.37
CA SER A 80 11.38 -11.12 10.44
C SER A 80 12.84 -10.83 10.09
N HIS A 81 13.39 -9.68 10.48
CA HIS A 81 14.76 -9.27 10.17
C HIS A 81 15.11 -9.39 8.68
N CYS A 82 14.14 -9.11 7.79
CA CYS A 82 14.39 -9.02 6.35
C CYS A 82 15.03 -7.68 5.99
N ASP A 83 15.48 -7.55 4.74
CA ASP A 83 16.20 -6.38 4.23
C ASP A 83 15.34 -5.11 4.03
N CYS A 84 14.05 -5.19 4.35
CA CYS A 84 13.06 -4.11 4.16
C CYS A 84 12.98 -3.61 2.72
N SER A 85 13.36 -4.43 1.74
CA SER A 85 13.25 -4.11 0.31
C SER A 85 11.84 -3.66 -0.06
N VAL A 86 11.75 -2.74 -1.03
CA VAL A 86 10.46 -2.28 -1.59
C VAL A 86 9.70 -3.39 -2.33
N GLU A 87 10.33 -4.53 -2.55
CA GLU A 87 9.71 -5.68 -3.21
C GLU A 87 8.86 -6.52 -2.26
N TRP A 88 9.04 -6.38 -0.95
CA TRP A 88 8.18 -7.04 0.03
C TRP A 88 6.76 -6.49 0.01
N CYS A 89 5.78 -7.39 0.04
CA CYS A 89 4.38 -7.04 0.11
C CYS A 89 3.58 -8.10 0.87
N LEU A 90 2.37 -7.71 1.30
CA LEU A 90 1.32 -8.66 1.57
C LEU A 90 0.70 -9.11 0.26
N TYR A 91 0.34 -10.39 0.18
CA TYR A 91 -0.15 -11.02 -1.03
C TYR A 91 -1.37 -11.90 -0.71
N GLU A 92 -2.50 -11.62 -1.37
CA GLU A 92 -3.75 -12.37 -1.27
C GLU A 92 -3.72 -13.53 -2.27
N ILE A 93 -4.10 -14.71 -1.79
CA ILE A 93 -4.44 -15.86 -2.63
C ILE A 93 -5.89 -16.22 -2.33
N ASN A 94 -6.73 -16.30 -3.36
CA ASN A 94 -8.07 -16.90 -3.30
C ASN A 94 -8.04 -18.23 -4.07
N PRO A 95 -7.98 -19.38 -3.36
CA PRO A 95 -7.89 -20.70 -3.98
C PRO A 95 -9.13 -21.09 -4.78
N ASP A 96 -10.33 -20.70 -4.33
CA ASP A 96 -11.60 -21.05 -4.99
C ASP A 96 -11.64 -20.53 -6.44
N LEU A 97 -11.26 -19.27 -6.60
CA LEU A 97 -11.21 -18.60 -7.89
C LEU A 97 -9.89 -18.84 -8.63
N GLN A 98 -8.85 -19.36 -7.96
CA GLN A 98 -7.48 -19.50 -8.47
C GLN A 98 -6.87 -18.15 -8.91
N ILE A 99 -7.12 -17.12 -8.10
CA ILE A 99 -6.63 -15.76 -8.33
C ILE A 99 -5.73 -15.29 -7.20
N GLU A 100 -4.85 -14.36 -7.52
CA GLU A 100 -3.91 -13.79 -6.56
C GLU A 100 -3.59 -12.32 -6.86
N ARG A 101 -3.29 -11.52 -5.83
CA ARG A 101 -2.87 -10.12 -5.99
C ARG A 101 -2.00 -9.69 -4.82
N PHE A 102 -1.13 -8.71 -5.02
CA PHE A 102 -0.56 -7.97 -3.88
C PHE A 102 -1.62 -6.99 -3.35
N PHE A 103 -1.53 -6.69 -2.06
CA PHE A 103 -2.20 -5.53 -1.48
C PHE A 103 -1.36 -4.28 -1.74
N GLU A 104 -2.01 -3.15 -2.02
CA GLU A 104 -1.40 -1.83 -2.02
C GLU A 104 -1.14 -1.37 -0.58
N ASP A 105 -0.05 -0.63 -0.35
CA ASP A 105 0.41 -0.31 1.01
C ASP A 105 -0.58 0.57 1.78
N HIS A 106 -1.38 1.37 1.09
CA HIS A 106 -2.43 2.20 1.68
C HIS A 106 -3.73 1.47 2.02
N GLU A 107 -3.95 0.23 1.56
CA GLU A 107 -5.20 -0.48 1.82
C GLU A 107 -5.36 -0.75 3.33
N ASN A 108 -6.58 -0.56 3.85
CA ASN A 108 -6.93 -0.99 5.20
C ASN A 108 -7.16 -2.50 5.21
N LEU A 109 -6.32 -3.26 5.92
CA LEU A 109 -6.39 -4.71 5.84
C LEU A 109 -7.69 -5.26 6.46
N VAL A 110 -8.14 -4.70 7.59
CA VAL A 110 -9.37 -5.17 8.25
C VAL A 110 -10.60 -4.95 7.37
N GLU A 111 -10.65 -3.84 6.63
CA GLU A 111 -11.70 -3.57 5.65
C GLU A 111 -11.69 -4.60 4.52
N VAL A 112 -10.52 -4.91 3.95
CA VAL A 112 -10.42 -5.91 2.88
C VAL A 112 -10.83 -7.29 3.37
N LEU A 113 -10.33 -7.71 4.54
CA LEU A 113 -10.65 -9.02 5.12
C LEU A 113 -12.11 -9.13 5.55
N SER A 114 -12.80 -8.02 5.81
CA SER A 114 -14.24 -8.03 6.09
C SER A 114 -15.09 -8.49 4.90
N GLN A 115 -14.53 -8.47 3.69
CA GLN A 115 -15.19 -8.93 2.46
C GLN A 115 -15.04 -10.44 2.24
N TRP A 116 -14.23 -11.13 3.06
CA TRP A 116 -14.06 -12.57 2.99
C TRP A 116 -15.23 -13.30 3.67
N THR A 117 -15.56 -14.49 3.18
CA THR A 117 -16.56 -15.35 3.84
C THR A 117 -15.99 -15.96 5.12
N ARG A 118 -16.86 -16.39 6.04
CA ARG A 118 -16.45 -16.97 7.33
C ARG A 118 -15.66 -18.29 7.17
N ASP A 119 -15.96 -19.02 6.12
CA ASP A 119 -15.34 -20.28 5.69
C ASP A 119 -14.25 -20.07 4.62
N SER A 120 -13.76 -18.84 4.47
CA SER A 120 -12.78 -18.50 3.44
C SER A 120 -11.49 -19.30 3.60
N GLU A 121 -11.04 -19.89 2.49
CA GLU A 121 -9.71 -20.52 2.38
C GLU A 121 -8.64 -19.54 1.88
N ASN A 122 -8.98 -18.25 1.77
CA ASN A 122 -8.05 -17.24 1.30
C ASN A 122 -6.85 -17.13 2.24
N LYS A 123 -5.69 -16.83 1.67
CA LYS A 123 -4.41 -16.77 2.38
C LYS A 123 -3.77 -15.41 2.21
N ILE A 124 -3.11 -14.96 3.27
CA ILE A 124 -2.24 -13.78 3.27
C ILE A 124 -0.81 -14.28 3.34
N LEU A 125 -0.01 -13.91 2.34
CA LEU A 125 1.41 -14.23 2.25
C LEU A 125 2.23 -12.96 2.44
N PHE A 126 3.42 -13.11 3.03
CA PHE A 126 4.45 -12.08 3.09
C PHE A 126 5.62 -12.51 2.20
N VAL A 127 5.70 -11.89 1.03
CA VAL A 127 6.55 -12.34 -0.09
C VAL A 127 7.09 -11.17 -0.91
N GLU A 128 8.19 -11.41 -1.62
CA GLU A 128 8.77 -10.46 -2.57
C GLU A 128 8.07 -10.55 -3.93
N LYS A 129 7.65 -9.39 -4.45
CA LYS A 129 7.01 -9.23 -5.76
C LYS A 129 7.66 -8.04 -6.48
N PRO A 130 8.73 -8.27 -7.27
CA PRO A 130 9.41 -7.22 -8.05
C PRO A 130 8.47 -6.42 -8.95
N ASP A 131 7.39 -7.06 -9.41
CA ASP A 131 6.35 -6.51 -10.25
C ASP A 131 5.55 -5.37 -9.59
N LYS A 132 5.47 -5.31 -8.24
CA LYS A 132 4.59 -4.36 -7.53
C LYS A 132 4.92 -2.90 -7.82
N TYR A 133 6.21 -2.55 -7.85
CA TYR A 133 6.70 -1.18 -8.09
C TYR A 133 7.59 -1.08 -9.34
N ALA A 134 7.54 -2.06 -10.23
CA ALA A 134 8.37 -2.10 -11.44
C ALA A 134 8.26 -0.83 -12.30
N VAL A 135 7.07 -0.22 -12.37
CA VAL A 135 6.84 1.03 -13.12
C VAL A 135 7.59 2.23 -12.55
N PHE A 136 7.80 2.30 -11.24
CA PHE A 136 8.53 3.41 -10.63
C PHE A 136 10.05 3.21 -10.69
N LYS A 137 10.50 1.95 -10.78
CA LYS A 137 11.91 1.62 -11.01
C LYS A 137 12.32 1.86 -12.46
N ASN A 138 11.46 1.51 -13.41
CA ASN A 138 11.74 1.56 -14.85
C ASN A 138 10.56 2.13 -15.67
N PRO A 139 10.17 3.40 -15.46
CA PRO A 139 8.98 3.99 -16.09
C PRO A 139 9.03 3.96 -17.62
N GLN A 140 10.22 4.04 -18.22
CA GLN A 140 10.42 3.96 -19.67
C GLN A 140 9.87 2.66 -20.29
N ASN A 141 9.76 1.57 -19.52
CA ASN A 141 9.22 0.31 -20.03
C ASN A 141 7.70 0.32 -20.14
N PHE A 142 7.02 1.22 -19.42
CA PHE A 142 5.56 1.27 -19.31
C PHE A 142 4.94 2.42 -20.10
N TYR A 143 5.56 3.59 -20.08
CA TYR A 143 5.01 4.79 -20.73
C TYR A 143 5.47 4.97 -22.18
N ILE A 144 6.63 4.40 -22.55
CA ILE A 144 7.14 4.47 -23.91
C ILE A 144 6.76 3.15 -24.56
N GLY A 145 5.62 3.14 -25.27
CA GLY A 145 5.27 2.00 -26.13
C GLY A 145 6.49 1.64 -26.96
N LYS A 146 6.89 0.35 -26.96
CA LYS A 146 8.00 -0.12 -27.78
C LYS A 146 7.75 0.40 -29.20
N LYS A 147 8.51 1.40 -29.63
CA LYS A 147 8.59 1.74 -31.04
C LYS A 147 9.22 0.51 -31.67
N GLU A 148 8.39 -0.41 -32.14
CA GLU A 148 8.88 -1.42 -33.04
C GLU A 148 9.61 -0.67 -34.15
N LYS A 149 10.90 -0.96 -34.32
CA LYS A 149 11.72 -0.40 -35.40
C LYS A 149 11.24 -0.89 -36.79
N LYS A 150 10.05 -1.49 -36.88
CA LYS A 150 9.42 -1.96 -38.11
C LYS A 150 8.10 -1.21 -38.30
N GLU A 151 8.02 -0.58 -39.45
CA GLU A 151 6.83 0.03 -40.05
C GLU A 151 6.37 1.35 -39.43
N LYS A 152 7.11 2.43 -39.76
CA LYS A 152 6.41 3.60 -40.31
C LYS A 152 5.76 3.19 -41.64
N LYS A 153 4.69 2.39 -41.58
CA LYS A 153 3.68 2.42 -42.63
C LYS A 153 2.76 3.55 -42.23
N ASP A 154 2.64 4.55 -43.09
CA ASP A 154 1.57 5.52 -42.96
C ASP A 154 0.27 4.74 -42.79
N MET A 155 -0.34 4.81 -41.60
CA MET A 155 -1.66 4.22 -41.35
C MET A 155 -2.59 4.86 -42.37
N LYS A 156 -3.16 4.06 -43.27
CA LYS A 156 -3.96 4.59 -44.38
C LYS A 156 -5.09 5.42 -43.78
N GLU A 157 -5.44 6.54 -44.41
CA GLU A 157 -6.51 7.42 -43.91
C GLU A 157 -7.82 6.66 -43.63
N LYS A 158 -8.09 5.61 -44.42
CA LYS A 158 -9.22 4.69 -44.20
C LYS A 158 -9.14 3.90 -42.89
N ASP A 159 -7.94 3.51 -42.45
CA ASP A 159 -7.73 2.81 -41.18
C ASP A 159 -7.90 3.77 -40.01
N LYS A 160 -7.43 5.03 -40.14
CA LYS A 160 -7.69 6.09 -39.15
C LYS A 160 -9.18 6.40 -39.03
N GLU A 161 -9.86 6.58 -40.16
CA GLU A 161 -11.31 6.84 -40.20
C GLU A 161 -12.09 5.67 -39.61
N SER A 162 -11.69 4.42 -39.90
CA SER A 162 -12.27 3.24 -39.28
C SER A 162 -12.07 3.24 -37.76
N LEU A 163 -10.86 3.54 -37.27
CA LEU A 163 -10.56 3.60 -35.84
C LEU A 163 -11.36 4.70 -35.13
N LEU A 164 -11.43 5.89 -35.73
CA LEU A 164 -12.22 7.02 -35.25
C LEU A 164 -13.72 6.69 -35.23
N LYS A 165 -14.21 5.95 -36.22
CA LYS A 165 -15.60 5.49 -36.25
C LYS A 165 -15.89 4.47 -35.15
N THR A 166 -15.01 3.49 -34.94
CA THR A 166 -15.12 2.57 -33.78
C THR A 166 -14.98 3.30 -32.43
N SER A 167 -14.30 4.45 -32.38
CA SER A 167 -14.14 5.23 -31.15
C SER A 167 -15.44 5.88 -30.67
N GLN A 168 -16.37 6.18 -31.59
CA GLN A 168 -17.67 6.77 -31.27
C GLN A 168 -18.64 5.75 -30.65
N ASP A 169 -18.40 4.46 -30.86
CA ASP A 169 -19.21 3.35 -30.35
C ASP A 169 -18.57 2.68 -29.10
N LEU A 170 -17.57 3.32 -28.48
CA LEU A 170 -16.93 2.77 -27.29
C LEU A 170 -17.91 2.77 -26.11
N ALA A 171 -18.34 1.57 -25.74
CA ALA A 171 -19.06 1.35 -24.50
C ALA A 171 -18.08 1.07 -23.36
N CYS A 172 -18.35 1.64 -22.17
CA CYS A 172 -17.58 1.34 -20.98
C CYS A 172 -17.72 -0.14 -20.62
N PHE A 173 -16.61 -0.88 -20.64
CA PHE A 173 -16.60 -2.28 -20.23
C PHE A 173 -16.71 -2.42 -18.71
N ILE A 174 -15.94 -1.62 -17.96
CA ILE A 174 -15.91 -1.63 -16.49
C ILE A 174 -15.26 -0.35 -15.95
N GLN A 175 -15.76 0.14 -14.82
CA GLN A 175 -15.12 1.20 -14.03
C GLN A 175 -14.26 0.59 -12.93
N PHE A 176 -13.07 1.16 -12.69
CA PHE A 176 -12.09 0.57 -11.76
C PHE A 176 -12.37 0.86 -10.29
N ASP A 177 -13.23 1.83 -9.96
CA ASP A 177 -13.50 2.27 -8.58
C ASP A 177 -13.93 1.09 -7.69
N ASN A 178 -14.81 0.24 -8.22
CA ASN A 178 -15.46 -0.83 -7.47
C ASN A 178 -14.85 -2.23 -7.68
N VAL A 179 -13.72 -2.33 -8.39
CA VAL A 179 -13.06 -3.62 -8.63
C VAL A 179 -11.59 -3.60 -8.26
N HIS A 180 -11.06 -4.78 -7.92
CA HIS A 180 -9.63 -5.02 -7.88
C HIS A 180 -9.20 -5.85 -9.09
N VAL A 181 -7.93 -5.70 -9.43
CA VAL A 181 -7.25 -6.50 -10.44
C VAL A 181 -6.46 -7.62 -9.77
N TYR A 182 -6.60 -8.84 -10.28
CA TYR A 182 -5.92 -10.04 -9.82
C TYR A 182 -5.23 -10.73 -10.99
N TYR A 183 -4.16 -11.46 -10.70
CA TYR A 183 -3.58 -12.43 -11.62
C TYR A 183 -4.38 -13.74 -11.54
N GLY A 184 -4.74 -14.30 -12.68
CA GLY A 184 -5.34 -15.62 -12.79
C GLY A 184 -4.27 -16.69 -12.93
N THR A 185 -4.45 -17.84 -12.28
CA THR A 185 -3.50 -18.96 -12.33
C THR A 185 -4.17 -20.20 -12.92
N GLN A 186 -3.46 -20.92 -13.81
CA GLN A 186 -3.90 -22.19 -14.40
C GLN A 186 -5.20 -22.12 -15.23
N TYR A 187 -5.51 -20.96 -15.80
CA TYR A 187 -6.75 -20.73 -16.55
C TYR A 187 -6.80 -21.41 -17.91
N LYS A 188 -5.65 -21.77 -18.48
CA LYS A 188 -5.61 -22.64 -19.65
C LYS A 188 -6.26 -23.99 -19.37
N ASN A 189 -6.04 -24.54 -18.17
CA ASN A 189 -6.62 -25.82 -17.76
C ASN A 189 -8.08 -25.67 -17.33
N LYS A 190 -8.37 -24.69 -16.45
CA LYS A 190 -9.69 -24.48 -15.84
C LYS A 190 -10.73 -23.96 -16.82
N TYR A 191 -10.40 -22.92 -17.60
CA TYR A 191 -11.35 -22.21 -18.47
C TYR A 191 -11.06 -22.34 -19.96
N LYS A 192 -10.07 -23.15 -20.35
CA LYS A 192 -9.61 -23.28 -21.75
C LYS A 192 -9.16 -21.94 -22.34
N ALA A 193 -8.58 -21.08 -21.51
CA ALA A 193 -8.00 -19.82 -21.96
C ALA A 193 -6.86 -20.09 -22.98
N PRO A 194 -6.65 -19.20 -23.98
CA PRO A 194 -5.56 -19.35 -24.95
C PRO A 194 -4.17 -19.47 -24.31
N THR A 195 -3.92 -18.70 -23.24
CA THR A 195 -2.69 -18.73 -22.45
C THR A 195 -3.02 -18.72 -20.95
N ASP A 196 -2.01 -18.93 -20.10
CA ASP A 196 -2.14 -18.72 -18.64
C ASP A 196 -1.86 -17.26 -18.23
N TYR A 197 -1.58 -16.36 -19.17
CA TYR A 197 -1.35 -14.95 -18.90
C TYR A 197 -2.67 -14.20 -18.77
N CYS A 198 -3.40 -14.54 -17.71
CA CYS A 198 -4.73 -14.00 -17.45
C CYS A 198 -4.73 -13.04 -16.27
N PHE A 199 -5.56 -12.01 -16.36
CA PHE A 199 -5.91 -11.16 -15.23
C PHE A 199 -7.43 -11.07 -15.08
N VAL A 200 -7.86 -10.75 -13.87
CA VAL A 200 -9.26 -10.81 -13.44
C VAL A 200 -9.66 -9.50 -12.79
N LEU A 201 -10.85 -9.01 -13.14
CA LEU A 201 -11.49 -7.88 -12.49
C LEU A 201 -12.74 -8.36 -11.75
N LYS A 202 -12.78 -8.14 -10.44
CA LYS A 202 -13.95 -8.46 -9.62
C LYS A 202 -14.15 -7.46 -8.49
N HIS A 203 -15.40 -7.34 -8.06
CA HIS A 203 -15.75 -6.64 -6.83
C HIS A 203 -15.16 -7.37 -5.60
N PRO A 204 -14.69 -6.65 -4.56
CA PRO A 204 -14.11 -7.27 -3.35
C PRO A 204 -15.03 -8.30 -2.68
N GLN A 205 -16.35 -8.05 -2.64
CA GLN A 205 -17.35 -8.94 -2.04
C GLN A 205 -17.54 -10.27 -2.77
N ILE A 206 -17.12 -10.38 -4.03
CA ILE A 206 -17.27 -11.62 -4.79
C ILE A 206 -16.13 -12.57 -4.41
N GLN A 207 -16.44 -13.66 -3.71
CA GLN A 207 -15.44 -14.61 -3.21
C GLN A 207 -15.52 -16.00 -3.87
N LYS A 208 -16.55 -16.26 -4.69
CA LYS A 208 -16.77 -17.50 -5.45
C LYS A 208 -17.12 -17.16 -6.91
N GLU A 209 -17.21 -18.19 -7.77
CA GLU A 209 -17.55 -18.04 -9.20
C GLU A 209 -18.79 -17.17 -9.41
N SER A 210 -18.73 -16.25 -10.39
CA SER A 210 -19.83 -15.32 -10.66
C SER A 210 -19.72 -14.73 -12.06
N GLN A 211 -20.86 -14.49 -12.71
CA GLN A 211 -20.94 -13.83 -14.03
C GLN A 211 -20.45 -12.37 -14.02
N TYR A 212 -20.36 -11.77 -12.83
CA TYR A 212 -19.87 -10.40 -12.66
C TYR A 212 -18.35 -10.33 -12.64
N ILE A 213 -17.66 -11.46 -12.54
CA ILE A 213 -16.21 -11.53 -12.68
C ILE A 213 -15.85 -11.42 -14.16
N LYS A 214 -14.91 -10.54 -14.48
CA LYS A 214 -14.37 -10.39 -15.84
C LYS A 214 -12.99 -11.02 -15.92
N TYR A 215 -12.83 -11.94 -16.85
CA TYR A 215 -11.60 -12.68 -17.09
C TYR A 215 -11.01 -12.20 -18.42
N LEU A 216 -9.74 -11.80 -18.42
CA LEU A 216 -9.03 -11.32 -19.60
C LEU A 216 -7.76 -12.15 -19.78
N CYS A 217 -7.42 -12.47 -21.03
CA CYS A 217 -6.27 -13.28 -21.40
C CYS A 217 -5.37 -12.47 -22.35
N CYS A 218 -4.06 -12.52 -22.13
CA CYS A 218 -3.05 -11.86 -22.95
C CYS A 218 -2.19 -12.88 -23.69
N ASP A 219 -1.55 -12.45 -24.77
CA ASP A 219 -0.67 -13.32 -25.56
C ASP A 219 0.62 -13.68 -24.81
N ASP A 220 1.13 -12.75 -23.99
CA ASP A 220 2.35 -12.95 -23.23
C ASP A 220 2.29 -12.31 -21.82
N ARG A 221 3.25 -12.72 -20.98
CA ARG A 221 3.38 -12.26 -19.59
C ARG A 221 3.58 -10.75 -19.47
N TRP A 222 4.32 -10.15 -20.41
CA TRP A 222 4.64 -8.73 -20.36
C TRP A 222 3.41 -7.88 -20.66
N LEU A 223 2.61 -8.26 -21.65
CA LEU A 223 1.35 -7.60 -21.97
C LEU A 223 0.36 -7.67 -20.79
N MET A 224 0.24 -8.84 -20.15
CA MET A 224 -0.55 -8.98 -18.92
C MET A 224 -0.03 -8.03 -17.82
N HIS A 225 1.28 -7.97 -17.62
CA HIS A 225 1.89 -7.09 -16.62
C HIS A 225 1.65 -5.60 -16.93
N LEU A 226 1.71 -5.19 -18.20
CA LEU A 226 1.37 -3.84 -18.64
C LEU A 226 -0.09 -3.50 -18.33
N TRP A 227 -1.03 -4.38 -18.66
CA TRP A 227 -2.46 -4.19 -18.36
C TRP A 227 -2.73 -4.07 -16.87
N VAL A 228 -2.21 -5.03 -16.07
CA VAL A 228 -2.40 -5.00 -14.61
C VAL A 228 -1.82 -3.72 -14.01
N THR A 229 -0.62 -3.33 -14.44
CA THR A 229 0.03 -2.10 -13.95
C THR A 229 -0.72 -0.84 -14.39
N GLY A 230 -1.16 -0.77 -15.65
CA GLY A 230 -1.96 0.33 -16.18
C GLY A 230 -3.29 0.51 -15.43
N ILE A 231 -3.99 -0.59 -15.15
CA ILE A 231 -5.23 -0.57 -14.36
C ILE A 231 -4.97 -0.08 -12.94
N ARG A 232 -3.88 -0.50 -12.30
CA ARG A 232 -3.50 -0.01 -10.97
C ARG A 232 -3.20 1.48 -10.96
N ILE A 233 -2.48 1.98 -11.97
CA ILE A 233 -2.21 3.41 -12.12
C ILE A 233 -3.53 4.17 -12.29
N ALA A 234 -4.44 3.70 -13.15
CA ALA A 234 -5.74 4.33 -13.35
C ALA A 234 -6.60 4.32 -12.07
N LYS A 235 -6.58 3.23 -11.31
CA LYS A 235 -7.38 3.08 -10.08
C LYS A 235 -6.82 3.89 -8.90
N TYR A 236 -5.51 3.86 -8.69
CA TYR A 236 -4.89 4.37 -7.46
C TYR A 236 -4.12 5.67 -7.67
N GLY A 237 -3.76 6.02 -8.90
CA GLY A 237 -3.12 7.27 -9.27
C GLY A 237 -1.91 7.63 -8.39
N LYS A 238 -1.93 8.87 -7.89
CA LYS A 238 -0.87 9.42 -7.03
C LYS A 238 -0.62 8.59 -5.77
N THR A 239 -1.66 8.01 -5.17
CA THR A 239 -1.54 7.20 -3.95
C THR A 239 -0.58 6.01 -4.16
N MET A 240 -0.60 5.40 -5.35
CA MET A 240 0.34 4.31 -5.68
C MET A 240 1.80 4.78 -5.71
N TYR A 241 2.05 6.01 -6.16
CA TYR A 241 3.37 6.63 -6.15
C TYR A 241 3.81 7.03 -4.73
N ASP A 242 2.88 7.56 -3.92
CA ASP A 242 3.14 7.89 -2.52
C ASP A 242 3.52 6.63 -1.73
N ASN A 243 2.85 5.50 -1.96
CA ASN A 243 3.21 4.20 -1.37
C ASN A 243 4.66 3.81 -1.71
N TYR A 244 5.05 3.94 -2.99
CA TYR A 244 6.42 3.65 -3.41
C TYR A 244 7.44 4.53 -2.70
N ASN A 245 7.19 5.85 -2.60
CA ASN A 245 8.09 6.77 -1.92
C ASN A 245 8.26 6.44 -0.44
N ILE A 246 7.16 6.13 0.26
CA ILE A 246 7.20 5.71 1.66
C ILE A 246 8.02 4.41 1.81
N ALA A 247 7.79 3.43 0.92
CA ALA A 247 8.53 2.18 0.94
C ALA A 247 10.06 2.40 0.73
N VAL A 248 10.43 3.26 -0.22
CA VAL A 248 11.84 3.63 -0.47
C VAL A 248 12.46 4.32 0.75
N GLN A 249 11.74 5.24 1.39
CA GLN A 249 12.22 5.93 2.59
C GLN A 249 12.47 4.93 3.74
N LYS A 250 11.53 4.02 3.99
CA LYS A 250 11.63 2.98 5.02
C LYS A 250 12.79 2.01 4.76
N ALA A 251 12.97 1.58 3.51
CA ALA A 251 14.13 0.75 3.11
C ALA A 251 15.47 1.48 3.32
N GLY A 252 15.52 2.78 2.99
CA GLY A 252 16.68 3.63 3.24
C GLY A 252 17.03 3.76 4.73
N LEU A 253 16.03 3.86 5.61
CA LEU A 253 16.25 3.91 7.06
C LEU A 253 16.73 2.57 7.62
N ALA A 254 16.16 1.45 7.15
CA ALA A 254 16.59 0.12 7.56
C ALA A 254 18.05 -0.16 7.18
N SER A 255 18.45 0.20 5.95
CA SER A 255 19.85 0.06 5.52
C SER A 255 20.81 0.92 6.34
N ARG A 256 20.41 2.14 6.74
CA ARG A 256 21.19 2.99 7.66
C ARG A 256 21.32 2.35 9.04
N TRP A 257 20.26 1.80 9.62
CA TRP A 257 20.32 1.12 10.91
C TRP A 257 21.22 -0.14 10.88
N SER A 258 21.12 -0.95 9.83
CA SER A 258 22.04 -2.07 9.61
C SER A 258 23.49 -1.63 9.42
N ASN A 259 23.72 -0.47 8.78
CA ASN A 259 25.05 0.12 8.68
C ASN A 259 25.54 0.68 10.03
N LEU A 260 24.69 1.32 10.84
CA LEU A 260 25.03 1.84 12.17
C LEU A 260 25.38 0.73 13.16
N SER A 261 24.60 -0.35 13.20
CA SER A 261 24.92 -1.56 13.98
C SER A 261 26.21 -2.24 13.51
N ASN A 262 26.50 -2.21 12.20
CA ASN A 262 27.80 -2.63 11.66
C ASN A 262 28.94 -1.63 11.95
N VAL A 263 28.67 -0.34 12.14
CA VAL A 263 29.66 0.70 12.47
C VAL A 263 30.03 0.66 13.95
N GLU A 264 29.10 0.33 14.86
CA GLU A 264 29.45 -0.03 16.26
C GLU A 264 30.37 -1.27 16.32
N SER A 265 30.29 -2.13 15.30
CA SER A 265 31.19 -3.29 15.12
C SER A 265 32.49 -2.95 14.37
N LYS A 266 32.61 -1.76 13.76
CA LYS A 266 33.73 -1.35 12.89
C LYS A 266 34.15 0.10 13.10
N ALA A 267 34.28 0.53 14.35
CA ALA A 267 35.04 1.74 14.68
C ALA A 267 36.56 1.48 14.52
N SER A 268 37.00 1.30 13.27
CA SER A 268 38.37 1.53 12.81
C SER A 268 38.37 1.78 11.30
N SER A 269 38.88 2.96 10.94
CA SER A 269 39.24 3.46 9.60
C SER A 269 38.12 4.08 8.74
N GLY A 270 38.33 5.37 8.42
CA GLY A 270 37.50 6.23 7.54
C GLY A 270 37.55 5.81 6.06
N THR A 271 37.06 6.56 5.07
CA THR A 271 36.78 8.00 4.90
C THR A 271 35.63 8.18 3.90
N GLY A 272 34.86 9.26 4.03
CA GLY A 272 33.66 9.53 3.22
C GLY A 272 33.94 10.26 1.90
N LYS A 273 33.06 10.03 0.91
CA LYS A 273 32.78 10.96 -0.20
C LYS A 273 31.27 10.94 -0.51
N GLY A 274 30.73 12.15 -0.70
CA GLY A 274 29.29 12.43 -0.78
C GLY A 274 28.64 12.08 -2.11
N ILE A 275 27.30 12.11 -2.10
CA ILE A 275 26.44 11.89 -3.26
C ILE A 275 25.57 13.13 -3.43
N ALA A 276 25.61 13.70 -4.63
CA ALA A 276 24.79 14.82 -5.06
C ALA A 276 23.35 14.35 -5.33
N GLY A 277 22.39 15.13 -4.85
CA GLY A 277 20.97 14.94 -5.13
C GLY A 277 20.64 15.28 -6.58
N VAL A 278 19.66 14.57 -7.13
CA VAL A 278 18.95 14.98 -8.34
C VAL A 278 17.47 14.81 -8.06
N GLU A 279 16.80 15.92 -7.80
CA GLU A 279 15.35 16.00 -7.84
C GLU A 279 14.90 15.87 -9.29
N THR A 280 13.93 15.02 -9.56
CA THR A 280 13.17 15.06 -10.80
C THR A 280 11.71 14.84 -10.46
N VAL A 281 11.00 15.95 -10.29
CA VAL A 281 9.55 16.00 -10.18
C VAL A 281 9.00 15.80 -11.60
N VAL A 282 8.44 14.63 -11.89
CA VAL A 282 7.64 14.42 -13.10
C VAL A 282 6.17 14.54 -12.71
N PHE A 283 5.58 15.68 -13.02
CA PHE A 283 4.13 15.86 -13.03
C PHE A 283 3.53 14.99 -14.14
N VAL A 284 2.66 14.04 -13.79
CA VAL A 284 1.81 13.32 -14.73
C VAL A 284 0.41 13.91 -14.63
N TYR A 285 0.06 14.74 -15.61
CA TYR A 285 -1.32 15.21 -15.80
C TYR A 285 -2.16 14.12 -16.47
N MET A 286 -3.41 14.09 -16.01
CA MET A 286 -4.52 13.19 -16.32
C MET A 286 -4.81 13.01 -17.82
N MET A 287 -5.32 11.82 -18.16
CA MET A 287 -6.51 11.71 -19.03
C MET A 287 -7.55 10.85 -18.32
N CYS A 288 -8.47 11.54 -17.66
CA CYS A 288 -9.83 11.09 -17.39
C CYS A 288 -10.68 12.30 -17.78
N ASP A 289 -11.34 12.18 -18.93
CA ASP A 289 -12.59 12.85 -19.28
C ASP A 289 -13.48 11.76 -19.92
#